data_AF-A9KVW7-F1
#
_entry.id   AF-A9KVW7-F1
#
_cell.length_a   1.000
_cell.length_b   1.000
_cell.length_c   1.000
_cell.angle_alpha   90.00
_cell.angle_beta   90.00
_cell.angle_gamma   90.00
#
_symmetry.space_group_name_H-M   'P 1'
#
loop_
_entity.id
_entity.type
_entity.pdbx_description
1 polymer ?
#
loop_
_entity_poly.entity_id
_entity_poly.type
_entity_poly.pdbx_seq_one_letter_code
_entity_poly.pdbx_strand_id
1 'polypeptide(L)'
;MDDAAFELQKLDALLAKGKWYFILVFGVLYWGMLTSLVVALIHYYISGDPFWAELQRALYIYPISGILFGWFAWVQIHRKRDKLRAQ
;
A
#
# COMPACT_ATOMS: atom_id res chain seq x y z
N MET A 1 -18.31 -17.62 -18.24
CA MET A 1 -17.04 -18.24 -17.80
C MET A 1 -15.93 -17.19 -17.91
N ASP A 2 -16.27 -15.92 -17.69
CA ASP A 2 -15.56 -14.78 -18.29
C ASP A 2 -14.88 -13.92 -17.20
N ASP A 3 -15.34 -14.06 -15.97
CA ASP A 3 -14.87 -13.28 -14.81
C ASP A 3 -13.42 -13.62 -14.45
N ALA A 4 -13.01 -14.89 -14.55
CA ALA A 4 -11.65 -15.32 -14.24
C ALA A 4 -10.63 -14.79 -15.25
N ALA A 5 -10.96 -14.84 -16.55
CA ALA A 5 -10.11 -14.29 -17.60
C ALA A 5 -9.98 -12.77 -17.49
N PHE A 6 -11.08 -12.08 -17.16
CA PHE A 6 -11.09 -10.63 -16.94
C PHE A 6 -10.27 -10.21 -15.70
N GLU A 7 -10.41 -10.93 -14.58
CA GLU A 7 -9.57 -10.71 -13.39
C GLU A 7 -8.09 -10.98 -13.66
N LEU A 8 -7.77 -12.01 -14.44
CA LEU A 8 -6.39 -12.31 -14.83
C LEU A 8 -5.79 -11.15 -15.64
N GLN A 9 -6.53 -10.63 -16.63
CA GLN A 9 -6.09 -9.51 -17.46
C GLN A 9 -5.83 -8.24 -16.63
N LYS A 10 -6.70 -7.95 -15.65
CA LYS A 10 -6.49 -6.83 -14.71
C LYS A 10 -5.23 -7.01 -13.87
N LEU A 11 -5.00 -8.21 -13.33
CA LEU A 11 -3.82 -8.50 -12.52
C LEU A 11 -2.53 -8.41 -13.35
N ASP A 12 -2.54 -8.89 -14.60
CA ASP A 12 -1.40 -8.76 -15.50
C ASP A 12 -1.14 -7.28 -15.88
N ALA A 13 -2.17 -6.49 -16.14
CA ALA A 13 -2.03 -5.05 -16.38
C ALA A 13 -1.51 -4.29 -15.14
N LEU A 14 -1.93 -4.71 -13.94
CA LEU A 14 -1.42 -4.18 -12.69
C LEU A 14 0.06 -4.54 -12.49
N LEU A 15 0.43 -5.81 -12.69
CA LEU A 15 1.82 -6.27 -12.57
C LEU A 15 2.74 -5.68 -13.62
N ALA A 16 2.23 -5.32 -14.81
CA ALA A 16 3.01 -4.62 -15.85
C ALA A 16 3.56 -3.26 -15.38
N LYS A 17 2.94 -2.62 -14.38
CA LYS A 17 3.45 -1.38 -13.76
C LYS A 17 4.75 -1.60 -12.98
N GLY A 18 5.07 -2.86 -12.65
CA GLY A 18 6.31 -3.27 -12.02
C GLY A 18 6.36 -3.09 -10.50
N LYS A 19 7.31 -3.78 -9.88
CA LYS A 19 7.49 -3.86 -8.42
C LYS A 19 7.65 -2.49 -7.75
N TRP A 20 8.45 -1.60 -8.35
CA TRP A 20 8.71 -0.27 -7.78
C TRP A 20 7.47 0.60 -7.72
N TYR A 21 6.54 0.45 -8.68
CA TYR A 21 5.25 1.13 -8.63
C TYR A 21 4.46 0.70 -7.39
N PHE A 22 4.44 -0.59 -7.05
CA PHE A 22 3.74 -1.06 -5.85
C PHE A 22 4.39 -0.60 -4.56
N ILE A 23 5.72 -0.64 -4.49
CA ILE A 23 6.46 -0.18 -3.32
C ILE A 23 6.23 1.32 -3.10
N LEU A 24 6.46 2.14 -4.12
CA LEU A 24 6.39 3.58 -3.99
C LEU A 24 4.95 4.08 -3.94
N VAL A 25 4.10 3.68 -4.89
CA VAL A 25 2.74 4.24 -4.99
C VAL A 25 1.82 3.62 -3.95
N PHE A 26 1.66 2.29 -3.93
CA PHE A 26 0.74 1.65 -2.99
C PHE A 26 1.30 1.62 -1.57
N GLY A 27 2.58 1.31 -1.42
CA GLY A 27 3.25 1.19 -0.13
C GLY A 27 3.53 2.54 0.52
N VAL A 28 4.34 3.38 -0.11
CA VAL A 28 4.83 4.62 0.50
C VAL A 28 3.82 5.76 0.40
N LEU A 29 3.35 6.07 -0.81
CA LEU A 29 2.48 7.23 -1.04
C LEU A 29 1.07 6.98 -0.51
N TYR A 30 0.45 5.85 -0.87
CA TYR A 30 -0.93 5.59 -0.50
C TYR A 30 -1.02 5.12 0.95
N TRP A 31 -0.36 4.01 1.29
CA TRP A 31 -0.45 3.47 2.65
C TRP A 31 0.37 4.30 3.65
N GLY A 32 1.64 4.59 3.38
CA GLY A 32 2.51 5.33 4.30
C GLY A 32 2.00 6.75 4.63
N MET A 33 1.62 7.57 3.63
CA MET A 33 1.09 8.91 3.93
C MET A 33 -0.28 8.89 4.57
N LEU A 34 -1.21 8.04 4.09
CA LEU A 34 -2.55 7.96 4.67
C LEU A 34 -2.48 7.54 6.14
N THR A 35 -1.66 6.53 6.45
CA THR A 35 -1.47 6.05 7.83
C THR A 35 -0.83 7.14 8.69
N SER A 36 0.16 7.87 8.15
CA SER A 36 0.79 8.99 8.87
C SER A 36 -0.22 10.07 9.23
N LEU A 37 -1.10 10.43 8.28
CA LEU A 37 -2.13 11.44 8.48
C LEU A 37 -3.16 10.99 9.51
N VAL A 38 -3.61 9.74 9.42
CA VAL A 38 -4.58 9.16 10.38
C VAL A 38 -3.99 9.14 11.78
N VAL A 39 -2.74 8.72 11.95
CA VAL A 39 -2.08 8.67 13.27
C VAL A 39 -1.90 10.06 13.85
N ALA A 40 -1.46 11.03 13.05
CA ALA A 40 -1.33 12.41 13.49
C ALA A 40 -2.69 13.01 13.92
N LEU A 41 -3.76 12.72 13.19
CA LEU A 41 -5.12 13.13 13.56
C LEU A 41 -5.56 12.48 14.88
N ILE A 42 -5.32 11.18 15.06
CA ILE A 42 -5.66 10.47 16.31
C ILE A 42 -4.93 11.11 17.50
N HIS A 43 -3.62 11.35 17.38
CA HIS A 43 -2.84 12.01 18.44
C HIS A 43 -3.34 13.43 18.73
N TYR A 44 -3.68 14.19 17.69
CA TYR A 44 -4.22 15.53 17.86
C TYR A 44 -5.57 15.53 18.60
N TYR A 45 -6.50 14.64 18.24
CA TYR A 45 -7.83 14.60 18.84
C TYR A 45 -7.87 13.91 20.21
N ILE A 46 -7.03 12.91 20.47
CA ILE A 46 -7.06 12.11 21.70
C ILE A 46 -6.06 12.63 22.73
N SER A 47 -4.83 12.93 22.32
CA SER A 47 -3.74 13.28 23.22
C SER A 47 -3.52 14.79 23.35
N GLY A 48 -4.10 15.59 22.44
CA GLY A 48 -3.88 17.04 22.39
C GLY A 48 -2.47 17.43 21.94
N ASP A 49 -1.72 16.49 21.36
CA ASP A 49 -0.36 16.71 20.89
C ASP A 49 -0.34 17.66 19.68
N PRO A 50 0.74 18.44 19.48
CA PRO A 50 0.86 19.31 18.31
C PRO A 50 0.82 18.49 17.00
N PHE A 51 -0.24 18.68 16.21
CA PHE A 51 -0.48 17.93 14.98
C PHE A 51 0.74 17.89 14.04
N TRP A 52 1.38 19.03 13.81
CA TRP A 52 2.52 19.13 12.90
C TRP A 52 3.75 18.36 13.37
N ALA A 53 3.98 18.27 14.69
CA ALA A 53 5.10 17.52 15.26
C ALA A 53 4.89 16.01 15.09
N GLU A 54 3.68 15.53 15.41
CA GLU A 54 3.33 14.12 15.25
C GLU A 54 3.25 13.71 13.78
N LEU A 55 2.74 14.58 12.90
CA LEU A 55 2.71 14.33 11.46
C LEU A 55 4.13 14.19 10.90
N GLN A 56 5.06 15.06 11.26
CA GLN A 56 6.46 14.94 10.83
C GLN A 56 7.08 13.62 11.29
N ARG A 57 6.89 13.25 12.56
CA ARG A 57 7.39 11.98 13.10
C ARG A 57 6.79 10.78 12.36
N ALA A 58 5.48 10.79 12.14
CA ALA A 58 4.75 9.75 11.44
C ALA A 58 5.23 9.60 9.99
N LEU A 59 5.48 10.71 9.30
CA LEU A 59 6.01 10.75 7.93
C LEU A 59 7.45 10.21 7.78
N TYR A 60 8.19 9.97 8.86
CA TYR A 60 9.45 9.22 8.78
C TYR A 60 9.23 7.72 8.99
N ILE A 61 8.38 7.35 9.96
CA ILE A 61 8.21 5.95 10.37
C ILE A 61 7.34 5.17 9.38
N TYR A 62 6.18 5.71 9.01
CA TYR A 62 5.19 4.98 8.22
C TYR A 62 5.53 4.85 6.74
N PRO A 63 6.24 5.78 6.09
CA PRO A 63 6.79 5.56 4.76
C PRO A 63 7.77 4.39 4.69
N ILE A 64 8.62 4.22 5.71
CA ILE A 64 9.57 3.10 5.77
C ILE A 64 8.82 1.77 5.90
N SER A 65 7.81 1.68 6.76
CA SER A 65 6.97 0.48 6.84
C SER A 65 6.10 0.29 5.60
N GLY A 66 5.75 1.39 4.91
CA GLY A 66 5.12 1.39 3.60
C GLY A 66 5.93 0.66 2.52
N ILE A 67 7.26 0.70 2.58
CA ILE A 67 8.13 -0.08 1.66
C ILE A 67 7.89 -1.58 1.82
N LEU A 68 7.88 -2.07 3.07
CA LEU A 68 7.60 -3.48 3.39
C LEU A 68 6.17 -3.86 2.97
N PHE A 69 5.20 -2.99 3.23
CA PHE A 69 3.81 -3.21 2.84
C PHE A 69 3.65 -3.28 1.32
N GLY A 70 4.26 -2.36 0.57
CA GLY A 70 4.19 -2.37 -0.90
C GLY A 70 4.89 -3.58 -1.51
N TRP A 71 5.97 -4.08 -0.90
CA TRP A 71 6.56 -5.37 -1.27
C TRP A 71 5.58 -6.52 -1.02
N PHE A 72 4.98 -6.57 0.17
CA PHE A 72 4.03 -7.63 0.51
C PHE A 72 2.82 -7.63 -0.44
N ALA A 73 2.26 -6.46 -0.75
CA ALA A 73 1.18 -6.29 -1.72
C ALA A 73 1.56 -6.81 -3.11
N TRP A 74 2.76 -6.53 -3.58
CA TRP A 74 3.29 -7.07 -4.84
C TRP A 74 3.31 -8.61 -4.84
N VAL A 75 3.81 -9.22 -3.78
CA VAL A 75 3.86 -10.69 -3.64
C VAL A 75 2.45 -11.29 -3.62
N GLN A 76 1.51 -10.66 -2.91
CA GLN A 76 0.12 -11.12 -2.85
C GLN A 76 -0.56 -11.12 -4.23
N ILE A 77 -0.34 -10.08 -5.03
CA ILE A 77 -0.90 -9.98 -6.39
C ILE A 77 -0.31 -11.05 -7.30
N HIS A 78 1.00 -11.28 -7.23
CA HIS A 78 1.66 -12.39 -7.93
C HIS A 78 1.04 -13.74 -7.56
N ARG A 79 0.87 -14.01 -6.26
CA ARG A 79 0.25 -15.25 -5.77
C ARG A 79 -1.20 -15.38 -6.22
N LYS A 80 -1.97 -14.29 -6.24
CA LYS A 80 -3.37 -14.29 -6.73
C LYS A 80 -3.42 -14.62 -8.22
N ARG A 81 -2.56 -14.01 -9.03
CA ARG A 81 -2.46 -14.31 -10.47
C ARG A 81 -2.08 -15.77 -10.71
N ASP A 82 -1.06 -16.28 -10.02
CA ASP A 82 -0.57 -17.64 -10.25
C ASP A 82 -1.63 -18.69 -9.86
N LYS A 83 -2.41 -18.44 -8.80
CA LYS A 83 -3.59 -19.26 -8.46
C LYS A 83 -4.66 -19.26 -9.54
N LEU A 84 -4.96 -18.09 -10.13
CA LEU A 84 -5.95 -17.95 -11.19
C LEU A 84 -5.50 -18.57 -12.52
N ARG A 85 -4.20 -18.69 -12.79
CA ARG A 85 -3.68 -19.45 -13.95
C ARG A 85 -3.71 -20.97 -13.78
N ALA A 86 -3.74 -21.44 -12.53
CA ALA A 86 -3.75 -22.86 -12.20
C ALA A 86 -5.17 -23.44 -12.07
N GLN A 87 -6.19 -22.60 -12.13
CA GLN A 87 -7.61 -22.97 -12.19
C GLN A 87 -8.07 -23.06 -13.65
#